data_AF-A0A0G4H7X8-F1
#
_entry.id   AF-A0A0G4H7X8-F1
#
_cell.length_a   1.000
_cell.length_b   1.000
_cell.length_c   1.000
_cell.angle_alpha   90.00
_cell.angle_beta   90.00
_cell.angle_gamma   90.00
#
_symmetry.space_group_name_H-M   'P 1'
#
loop_
_entity.id
_entity.type
_entity.pdbx_description
1 polymer ?
#
loop_
_entity_poly.entity_id
_entity_poly.type
_entity_poly.pdbx_seq_one_letter_code
_entity_poly.pdbx_strand_id
1 'polypeptide(L)'
;MTTAWPSHESRDAELEAVQDGAPAPLSDVIQKREEGPGVTEVHEGDIGKGKGDKGDERDHAQREGEVPDESDDPFVKDVLQESQRSSARAPPSKRFTSGWMRILHGFWLLGFVAFGGPIAHLGMFEREFVERRGWLSMEVFTEMIALGQCLPGPTSTQIAFALGTTQEGLLGGILSGCLFLFPGFFLQIIAGVGAAEILERPSIFVRCLNGGLSATGIALVWAAAVGLGRKTMKDKVTIALGVLSAVVSYYHGEPYIFPTLIVFGGLTTIAFHTYMKTDLTLKDKDHETTVGQGIPMWLGGTLIAAWLSVLLIVVVWRSQLDYEDAKALFWFESFYRTGSMIFGGGQVVLPLILEEVSTSSESCSTIDGKTVCDTVVEPTIREGGRSWVSEEEFLAGLAISQSFPGPLFNFSSYLGWLVGEFPGALLCWLGLFSPGVILIFGLLPFWKQLRKASIYRRALPGLNASAAGLVFAACASLCFKALDNSPFVHTSVCIGMIGFALIYAYKLSAPLVVITGGILGIIGWATDMR
;
A
#
# COMPACT_ATOMS: atom_id res chain seq x y z
N MET A 1 35.68 -8.40 50.20
CA MET A 1 34.38 -7.69 50.29
C MET A 1 33.36 -8.52 49.54
N THR A 2 32.62 -9.29 50.31
CA THR A 2 31.61 -10.27 49.92
C THR A 2 30.24 -9.63 50.06
N THR A 3 29.45 -9.56 48.99
CA THR A 3 28.00 -9.37 49.09
C THR A 3 27.32 -10.31 48.11
N ALA A 4 26.73 -11.33 48.71
CA ALA A 4 25.95 -12.39 48.12
C ALA A 4 24.56 -11.91 47.69
N TRP A 5 24.04 -12.54 46.64
CA TRP A 5 22.64 -12.54 46.25
C TRP A 5 21.78 -13.27 47.30
N PRO A 6 20.56 -12.79 47.64
CA PRO A 6 19.62 -13.57 48.44
C PRO A 6 18.88 -14.60 47.58
N SER A 7 18.73 -15.77 48.17
CA SER A 7 18.06 -16.97 47.69
C SER A 7 16.53 -16.84 47.61
N HIS A 8 15.99 -17.59 46.65
CA HIS A 8 14.60 -18.01 46.52
C HIS A 8 14.06 -18.63 47.81
N GLU A 9 13.07 -18.00 48.46
CA GLU A 9 12.03 -18.65 49.28
C GLU A 9 11.06 -17.57 49.80
N SER A 10 9.92 -17.36 49.11
CA SER A 10 8.65 -16.84 49.65
C SER A 10 7.64 -16.45 48.55
N ARG A 11 7.36 -17.31 47.56
CA ARG A 11 6.33 -17.06 46.53
C ARG A 11 5.14 -18.03 46.56
N ASP A 12 4.86 -18.61 47.73
CA ASP A 12 3.74 -19.57 47.90
C ASP A 12 2.65 -19.08 48.88
N ALA A 13 2.51 -17.77 49.09
CA ALA A 13 1.48 -17.20 49.99
C ALA A 13 0.65 -16.07 49.37
N GLU A 14 0.46 -16.09 48.05
CA GLU A 14 -0.39 -15.12 47.34
C GLU A 14 -1.31 -15.81 46.31
N LEU A 15 -1.74 -17.04 46.61
CA LEU A 15 -2.63 -17.86 45.77
C LEU A 15 -4.03 -18.15 46.39
N GLU A 16 -4.43 -17.50 47.49
CA GLU A 16 -5.73 -17.76 48.14
C GLU A 16 -6.57 -16.53 48.50
N ALA A 17 -6.58 -15.48 47.67
CA ALA A 17 -7.52 -14.37 47.88
C ALA A 17 -7.92 -13.61 46.61
N VAL A 18 -8.61 -14.27 45.68
CA VAL A 18 -9.67 -13.66 44.82
C VAL A 18 -10.61 -14.81 44.39
N GLN A 19 -11.49 -15.23 45.30
CA GLN A 19 -12.72 -15.96 45.01
C GLN A 19 -13.87 -14.97 45.24
N ASP A 20 -14.35 -14.34 44.18
CA ASP A 20 -15.76 -13.99 43.94
C ASP A 20 -15.87 -13.07 42.72
N GLY A 21 -16.60 -13.52 41.69
CA GLY A 21 -16.95 -12.72 40.51
C GLY A 21 -16.50 -13.28 39.17
N ALA A 22 -16.90 -14.52 38.83
CA ALA A 22 -16.78 -15.03 37.46
C ALA A 22 -17.99 -14.57 36.60
N PRO A 23 -17.81 -14.02 35.38
CA PRO A 23 -18.91 -13.83 34.43
C PRO A 23 -19.26 -15.15 33.73
N ALA A 24 -20.57 -15.37 33.53
CA ALA A 24 -21.14 -16.57 32.91
C ALA A 24 -20.67 -16.80 31.45
N PRO A 25 -20.64 -18.06 30.96
CA PRO A 25 -20.18 -18.39 29.61
C PRO A 25 -21.14 -17.88 28.52
N LEU A 26 -20.55 -17.49 27.39
CA LEU A 26 -21.14 -16.78 26.24
C LEU A 26 -22.19 -17.57 25.42
N SER A 27 -22.64 -18.74 25.86
CA SER A 27 -23.62 -19.58 25.13
C SER A 27 -25.08 -19.18 25.37
N ASP A 28 -25.38 -18.58 26.53
CA ASP A 28 -26.78 -18.35 26.96
C ASP A 28 -27.35 -17.00 26.51
N VAL A 29 -26.51 -16.13 25.92
CA VAL A 29 -26.91 -14.81 25.40
C VAL A 29 -27.40 -14.88 23.95
N ILE A 30 -27.10 -15.97 23.23
CA ILE A 30 -27.53 -16.15 21.83
C ILE A 30 -28.93 -16.78 21.74
N GLN A 31 -29.36 -17.54 22.76
CA GLN A 31 -30.62 -18.29 22.69
C GLN A 31 -31.88 -17.50 23.11
N LYS A 32 -31.71 -16.27 23.63
CA LYS A 32 -32.83 -15.44 24.14
C LYS A 32 -33.26 -14.30 23.21
N ARG A 33 -32.76 -14.27 21.97
CA ARG A 33 -33.08 -13.24 20.97
C ARG A 33 -33.98 -13.73 19.81
N GLU A 34 -34.40 -14.99 19.83
CA GLU A 34 -35.22 -15.59 18.76
C GLU A 34 -36.74 -15.65 19.05
N GLU A 35 -37.23 -15.07 20.16
CA GLU A 35 -38.67 -15.13 20.49
C GLU A 35 -39.36 -13.75 20.51
N GLY A 36 -40.06 -13.44 19.40
CA GLY A 36 -41.28 -12.62 19.36
C GLY A 36 -41.35 -11.53 18.28
N PRO A 37 -42.55 -11.17 17.73
CA PRO A 37 -43.82 -11.90 17.64
C PRO A 37 -44.17 -12.33 16.19
N GLY A 38 -45.08 -13.31 16.10
CA GLY A 38 -45.37 -14.11 14.91
C GLY A 38 -45.88 -13.38 13.67
N VAL A 39 -45.38 -13.85 12.52
CA VAL A 39 -45.92 -13.61 11.19
C VAL A 39 -47.11 -14.54 10.99
N THR A 40 -48.27 -13.95 10.72
CA THR A 40 -49.47 -14.67 10.29
C THR A 40 -49.25 -15.18 8.87
N GLU A 41 -49.24 -16.50 8.69
CA GLU A 41 -49.33 -17.15 7.39
C GLU A 41 -50.69 -16.81 6.76
N VAL A 42 -50.67 -16.16 5.59
CA VAL A 42 -51.85 -16.04 4.72
C VAL A 42 -51.73 -17.12 3.66
N HIS A 43 -52.68 -18.05 3.72
CA HIS A 43 -52.85 -19.13 2.75
C HIS A 43 -53.04 -18.61 1.32
N GLU A 44 -52.30 -19.24 0.42
CA GLU A 44 -52.42 -19.17 -1.03
C GLU A 44 -53.77 -19.73 -1.50
N GLY A 45 -54.32 -19.10 -2.53
CA GLY A 45 -55.74 -19.05 -2.83
C GLY A 45 -56.40 -20.34 -3.34
N ASP A 46 -57.70 -20.39 -3.11
CA ASP A 46 -58.61 -21.32 -3.76
C ASP A 46 -59.54 -20.55 -4.71
N ILE A 47 -59.50 -20.94 -5.98
CA ILE A 47 -60.19 -20.31 -7.11
C ILE A 47 -61.64 -20.80 -7.13
N GLY A 48 -62.56 -19.96 -6.64
CA GLY A 48 -64.01 -20.19 -6.68
C GLY A 48 -64.73 -19.24 -7.65
N LYS A 49 -65.15 -19.75 -8.80
CA LYS A 49 -66.05 -19.07 -9.77
C LYS A 49 -67.40 -18.70 -9.12
N GLY A 50 -67.85 -17.47 -9.29
CA GLY A 50 -69.21 -17.03 -8.97
C GLY A 50 -69.61 -15.78 -9.74
N LYS A 51 -70.72 -15.87 -10.48
CA LYS A 51 -71.23 -14.91 -11.48
C LYS A 51 -71.76 -13.62 -10.85
N GLY A 52 -71.44 -12.49 -11.52
CA GLY A 52 -72.38 -11.49 -12.04
C GLY A 52 -73.25 -10.69 -11.05
N ASP A 53 -73.06 -9.36 -11.05
CA ASP A 53 -74.15 -8.43 -11.36
C ASP A 53 -73.60 -7.07 -11.81
N LYS A 54 -74.37 -6.36 -12.65
CA LYS A 54 -74.08 -5.02 -13.18
C LYS A 54 -74.92 -3.98 -12.42
N GLY A 55 -74.32 -2.85 -12.06
CA GLY A 55 -74.98 -1.60 -11.68
C GLY A 55 -73.90 -0.56 -11.38
N ASP A 56 -73.85 0.54 -12.15
CA ASP A 56 -74.13 1.92 -11.70
C ASP A 56 -73.25 2.36 -10.51
N GLU A 57 -72.56 3.48 -10.49
CA GLU A 57 -72.83 4.79 -11.06
C GLU A 57 -71.54 5.62 -10.91
N ARG A 58 -71.43 6.70 -11.69
CA ARG A 58 -70.44 7.76 -11.49
C ARG A 58 -70.78 8.51 -10.22
N ASP A 59 -69.83 8.64 -9.31
CA ASP A 59 -69.52 9.84 -8.53
C ASP A 59 -68.64 9.43 -7.34
N HIS A 60 -67.40 9.89 -7.30
CA HIS A 60 -66.71 10.34 -6.10
C HIS A 60 -65.30 10.81 -6.48
N ALA A 61 -65.23 12.09 -6.85
CA ALA A 61 -64.03 12.88 -6.64
C ALA A 61 -63.82 13.10 -5.13
N GLN A 62 -62.56 13.26 -4.73
CA GLN A 62 -62.07 13.80 -3.45
C GLN A 62 -62.26 12.95 -2.19
N ARG A 63 -61.23 12.16 -1.86
CA ARG A 63 -60.67 12.06 -0.51
C ARG A 63 -59.14 11.94 -0.61
N GLU A 64 -58.47 13.07 -0.49
CA GLU A 64 -57.05 13.10 -0.12
C GLU A 64 -56.96 12.53 1.31
N GLY A 65 -56.25 11.42 1.47
CA GLY A 65 -55.89 10.90 2.78
C GLY A 65 -54.59 11.57 3.23
N GLU A 66 -54.67 12.38 4.29
CA GLU A 66 -53.50 12.81 5.05
C GLU A 66 -52.72 11.57 5.51
N VAL A 67 -51.45 11.49 5.10
CA VAL A 67 -50.48 10.57 5.70
C VAL A 67 -50.14 11.15 7.07
N PRO A 68 -50.26 10.40 8.18
CA PRO A 68 -49.89 10.90 9.49
C PRO A 68 -48.39 11.22 9.52
N ASP A 69 -48.04 12.40 9.98
CA ASP A 69 -46.65 12.83 10.18
C ASP A 69 -46.02 11.96 11.29
N GLU A 70 -45.15 11.04 10.88
CA GLU A 70 -44.41 10.09 11.74
C GLU A 70 -43.47 10.79 12.75
N SER A 71 -43.37 12.13 12.70
CA SER A 71 -42.54 12.95 13.60
C SER A 71 -43.18 13.24 14.96
N ASP A 72 -44.46 12.90 15.18
CA ASP A 72 -45.17 13.12 16.44
C ASP A 72 -45.26 11.90 17.38
N ASP A 73 -44.69 10.76 16.97
CA ASP A 73 -44.61 9.57 17.83
C ASP A 73 -43.69 9.84 19.05
N PRO A 74 -44.20 9.72 20.29
CA PRO A 74 -43.41 9.89 21.51
C PRO A 74 -42.17 8.99 21.56
N PHE A 75 -42.26 7.78 21.00
CA PHE A 75 -41.14 6.84 20.95
C PHE A 75 -40.04 7.31 19.98
N VAL A 76 -40.42 7.90 18.85
CA VAL A 76 -39.46 8.47 17.87
C VAL A 76 -38.78 9.71 18.45
N LYS A 77 -39.51 10.56 19.20
CA LYS A 77 -38.92 11.71 19.90
C LYS A 77 -37.94 11.29 21.00
N ASP A 78 -38.23 10.23 21.73
CA ASP A 78 -37.33 9.68 22.75
C ASP A 78 -36.07 9.07 22.10
N VAL A 79 -36.21 8.31 21.01
CA VAL A 79 -35.06 7.76 20.27
C VAL A 79 -34.21 8.88 19.65
N LEU A 80 -34.82 9.94 19.12
CA LEU A 80 -34.10 11.10 18.59
C LEU A 80 -33.43 11.92 19.71
N GLN A 81 -34.06 12.08 20.88
CA GLN A 81 -33.45 12.74 22.04
C GLN A 81 -32.31 11.90 22.64
N GLU A 82 -32.42 10.57 22.63
CA GLU A 82 -31.38 9.66 23.12
C GLU A 82 -30.20 9.61 22.14
N SER A 83 -30.47 9.65 20.83
CA SER A 83 -29.46 9.83 19.78
C SER A 83 -28.74 11.18 19.91
N GLN A 84 -29.46 12.26 20.20
CA GLN A 84 -28.86 13.58 20.44
C GLN A 84 -28.09 13.66 21.77
N ARG A 85 -28.54 12.99 22.84
CA ARG A 85 -27.80 12.89 24.12
C ARG A 85 -26.54 12.04 24.00
N SER A 86 -26.57 11.01 23.15
CA SER A 86 -25.40 10.19 22.80
C SER A 86 -24.39 10.98 21.96
N SER A 87 -24.86 11.78 21.00
CA SER A 87 -24.02 12.68 20.19
C SER A 87 -23.45 13.86 20.99
N ALA A 88 -24.08 14.27 22.10
CA ALA A 88 -23.65 15.40 22.93
C ALA A 88 -22.56 15.04 23.97
N ARG A 89 -22.25 13.75 24.19
CA ARG A 89 -21.15 13.31 25.05
C ARG A 89 -19.86 13.12 24.26
N ALA A 90 -19.36 14.20 23.67
CA ALA A 90 -17.93 14.28 23.41
C ALA A 90 -17.21 14.23 24.78
N PRO A 91 -16.23 13.35 25.00
CA PRO A 91 -15.49 13.33 26.26
C PRO A 91 -14.84 14.71 26.48
N PRO A 92 -14.76 15.19 27.74
CA PRO A 92 -14.18 16.50 28.04
C PRO A 92 -12.77 16.56 27.44
N SER A 93 -12.50 17.62 26.66
CA SER A 93 -11.22 17.87 26.00
C SER A 93 -10.10 17.82 27.02
N LYS A 94 -9.39 16.70 27.08
CA LYS A 94 -8.22 16.55 27.94
C LYS A 94 -7.19 17.59 27.51
N ARG A 95 -6.70 18.35 28.51
CA ARG A 95 -5.65 19.39 28.49
C ARG A 95 -4.76 19.39 27.25
N PHE A 96 -4.64 20.57 26.63
CA PHE A 96 -3.70 20.93 25.55
C PHE A 96 -2.30 20.31 25.78
N THR A 97 -2.09 19.14 25.17
CA THR A 97 -0.78 18.82 24.62
C THR A 97 -0.71 19.56 23.28
N SER A 98 0.40 20.23 22.98
CA SER A 98 0.59 20.86 21.67
C SER A 98 0.33 19.83 20.56
N GLY A 99 -0.21 20.23 19.41
CA GLY A 99 -0.47 19.31 18.31
C GLY A 99 0.80 18.60 17.86
N TRP A 100 1.97 19.22 18.05
CA TRP A 100 3.29 18.62 17.96
C TRP A 100 3.48 17.37 18.82
N MET A 101 3.12 17.43 20.10
CA MET A 101 3.24 16.28 21.01
C MET A 101 2.24 15.18 20.64
N ARG A 102 1.06 15.55 20.11
CA ARG A 102 0.10 14.59 19.57
C ARG A 102 0.68 13.84 18.37
N ILE A 103 1.35 14.55 17.46
CA ILE A 103 2.04 13.94 16.31
C ILE A 103 3.15 13.02 16.79
N LEU A 104 4.02 13.49 17.69
CA LEU A 104 5.11 12.68 18.23
C LEU A 104 4.58 11.38 18.85
N HIS A 105 3.61 11.48 19.77
CA HIS A 105 3.01 10.29 20.40
C HIS A 105 2.20 9.42 19.43
N GLY A 106 1.72 9.98 18.33
CA GLY A 106 0.98 9.26 17.28
C GLY A 106 1.90 8.44 16.37
N PHE A 107 3.03 9.02 15.96
CA PHE A 107 3.87 8.48 14.91
C PHE A 107 5.18 7.84 15.37
N TRP A 108 5.67 8.14 16.57
CA TRP A 108 7.02 7.70 17.00
C TRP A 108 7.25 6.19 16.88
N LEU A 109 6.23 5.37 17.18
CA LEU A 109 6.34 3.92 17.09
C LEU A 109 6.00 3.37 15.70
N LEU A 110 5.20 4.11 14.91
CA LEU A 110 4.64 3.59 13.65
C LEU A 110 5.73 3.20 12.65
N GLY A 111 6.81 3.98 12.55
CA GLY A 111 7.94 3.65 11.68
C GLY A 111 8.68 2.35 12.07
N PHE A 112 8.61 1.94 13.35
CA PHE A 112 9.26 0.72 13.86
C PHE A 112 8.38 -0.53 13.80
N VAL A 113 7.07 -0.37 13.62
CA VAL A 113 6.11 -1.50 13.66
C VAL A 113 5.31 -1.67 12.37
N ALA A 114 5.47 -0.77 11.41
CA ALA A 114 4.81 -0.79 10.11
C ALA A 114 5.34 -1.92 9.21
N PHE A 115 4.93 -3.16 9.48
CA PHE A 115 5.18 -4.31 8.60
C PHE A 115 4.00 -4.57 7.67
N GLY A 116 4.25 -5.26 6.55
CA GLY A 116 3.18 -5.77 5.68
C GLY A 116 2.75 -4.84 4.54
N GLY A 117 3.53 -3.79 4.26
CA GLY A 117 3.36 -2.94 3.10
C GLY A 117 2.15 -1.99 3.17
N PRO A 118 1.82 -1.31 2.06
CA PRO A 118 0.91 -0.17 2.08
C PRO A 118 -0.46 -0.47 2.70
N ILE A 119 -1.05 -1.63 2.39
CA ILE A 119 -2.35 -2.04 2.94
C ILE A 119 -2.30 -2.16 4.46
N ALA A 120 -1.27 -2.82 4.99
CA ALA A 120 -1.12 -3.02 6.42
C ALA A 120 -0.91 -1.68 7.13
N HIS A 121 -0.14 -0.78 6.52
CA HIS A 121 0.08 0.57 7.03
C HIS A 121 -1.23 1.36 7.07
N LEU A 122 -2.04 1.29 6.01
CA LEU A 122 -3.35 1.95 5.97
C LEU A 122 -4.30 1.40 7.06
N GLY A 123 -4.37 0.08 7.25
CA GLY A 123 -5.17 -0.50 8.34
C GLY A 123 -4.63 -0.14 9.74
N MET A 124 -3.32 0.04 9.87
CA MET A 124 -2.69 0.54 11.11
C MET A 124 -3.06 2.00 11.36
N PHE A 125 -3.04 2.85 10.33
CA PHE A 125 -3.45 4.25 10.42
C PHE A 125 -4.94 4.41 10.72
N GLU A 126 -5.79 3.54 10.16
CA GLU A 126 -7.21 3.47 10.47
C GLU A 126 -7.41 3.22 11.97
N ARG A 127 -6.84 2.13 12.49
CA ARG A 127 -6.93 1.79 13.92
C ARG A 127 -6.38 2.89 14.82
N GLU A 128 -5.23 3.46 14.48
CA GLU A 128 -4.55 4.42 15.35
C GLU A 128 -5.19 5.82 15.30
N PHE A 129 -5.48 6.34 14.09
CA PHE A 129 -5.89 7.73 13.91
C PHE A 129 -7.40 7.90 13.73
N VAL A 130 -8.12 6.89 13.25
CA VAL A 130 -9.59 6.92 13.12
C VAL A 130 -10.23 6.36 14.38
N GLU A 131 -9.94 5.10 14.73
CA GLU A 131 -10.64 4.41 15.83
C GLU A 131 -10.16 4.85 17.21
N ARG A 132 -8.84 4.77 17.47
CA ARG A 132 -8.29 4.98 18.81
C ARG A 132 -8.17 6.45 19.19
N ARG A 133 -7.65 7.28 18.29
CA ARG A 133 -7.39 8.71 18.58
C ARG A 133 -8.46 9.66 18.09
N GLY A 134 -9.30 9.25 17.14
CA GLY A 134 -10.36 10.11 16.57
C GLY A 134 -9.84 11.41 15.97
N TRP A 135 -8.71 11.38 15.24
CA TRP A 135 -8.17 12.56 14.56
C TRP A 135 -8.99 12.97 13.34
N LEU A 136 -9.64 12.00 12.70
CA LEU A 136 -10.47 12.17 11.51
C LEU A 136 -11.51 11.04 11.43
N SER A 137 -12.58 11.26 10.68
CA SER A 137 -13.61 10.26 10.44
C SER A 137 -13.17 9.22 9.40
N MET A 138 -13.87 8.07 9.38
CA MET A 138 -13.59 7.00 8.42
C MET A 138 -13.86 7.45 6.97
N GLU A 139 -14.84 8.33 6.76
CA GLU A 139 -15.13 8.93 5.46
C GLU A 139 -13.96 9.78 4.98
N VAL A 140 -13.44 10.67 5.84
CA VAL A 140 -12.28 11.52 5.52
C VAL A 140 -11.03 10.66 5.27
N PHE A 141 -10.83 9.60 6.07
CA PHE A 141 -9.71 8.69 5.87
C PHE A 141 -9.79 7.92 4.54
N THR A 142 -10.97 7.41 4.19
CA THR A 142 -11.22 6.74 2.90
C THR A 142 -11.02 7.68 1.72
N GLU A 143 -11.45 8.93 1.88
CA GLU A 143 -11.21 10.02 0.94
C GLU A 143 -9.71 10.30 0.72
N MET A 144 -8.92 10.36 1.80
CA MET A 144 -7.48 10.52 1.72
C MET A 144 -6.80 9.32 1.03
N ILE A 145 -7.31 8.09 1.24
CA ILE A 145 -6.84 6.90 0.53
C ILE A 145 -7.09 7.03 -0.97
N ALA A 146 -8.31 7.44 -1.36
CA ALA A 146 -8.63 7.67 -2.76
C ALA A 146 -7.72 8.74 -3.39
N LEU A 147 -7.45 9.83 -2.65
CA LEU A 147 -6.54 10.89 -3.08
C LEU A 147 -5.11 10.36 -3.31
N GLY A 148 -4.55 9.64 -2.33
CA GLY A 148 -3.20 9.10 -2.41
C GLY A 148 -3.04 7.95 -3.41
N GLN A 149 -4.13 7.39 -3.94
CA GLN A 149 -4.11 6.43 -5.05
C GLN A 149 -4.10 7.12 -6.43
N CYS A 150 -4.65 8.34 -6.51
CA CYS A 150 -4.60 9.18 -7.72
C CYS A 150 -3.22 9.80 -7.95
N LEU A 151 -2.50 10.08 -6.87
CA LEU A 151 -1.23 10.78 -6.92
C LEU A 151 -0.07 9.82 -7.11
N PRO A 152 0.92 10.16 -7.94
CA PRO A 152 2.10 9.35 -8.03
C PRO A 152 2.88 9.37 -6.70
N GLY A 153 3.28 8.20 -6.27
CA GLY A 153 4.10 7.96 -5.08
C GLY A 153 3.49 6.93 -4.12
N PRO A 154 4.22 6.56 -3.06
CA PRO A 154 3.76 5.55 -2.10
C PRO A 154 2.53 6.01 -1.30
N THR A 155 1.35 5.43 -1.55
CA THR A 155 0.09 5.86 -0.92
C THR A 155 0.14 5.90 0.62
N SER A 156 0.68 4.86 1.30
CA SER A 156 0.78 4.88 2.76
C SER A 156 1.68 6.02 3.26
N THR A 157 2.78 6.30 2.58
CA THR A 157 3.65 7.41 2.95
C THR A 157 2.95 8.74 2.75
N GLN A 158 2.31 8.95 1.60
CA GLN A 158 1.55 10.17 1.33
C GLN A 158 0.49 10.42 2.41
N ILE A 159 -0.24 9.38 2.82
CA ILE A 159 -1.24 9.50 3.88
C ILE A 159 -0.61 9.80 5.23
N ALA A 160 0.56 9.25 5.56
CA ALA A 160 1.28 9.62 6.78
C ALA A 160 1.55 11.14 6.82
N PHE A 161 2.10 11.72 5.74
CA PHE A 161 2.31 13.17 5.63
C PHE A 161 1.01 13.96 5.70
N ALA A 162 -0.04 13.49 5.03
CA ALA A 162 -1.32 14.19 5.03
C ALA A 162 -2.02 14.15 6.40
N LEU A 163 -1.90 13.06 7.17
CA LEU A 163 -2.45 12.93 8.52
C LEU A 163 -1.85 13.94 9.50
N GLY A 164 -0.55 14.22 9.42
CA GLY A 164 0.06 15.25 10.28
C GLY A 164 -0.49 16.67 10.01
N THR A 165 -0.98 16.93 8.79
CA THR A 165 -1.58 18.23 8.45
C THR A 165 -2.88 18.51 9.18
N THR A 166 -3.58 17.47 9.66
CA THR A 166 -4.81 17.64 10.44
C THR A 166 -4.56 18.15 11.86
N GLN A 167 -3.29 18.23 12.29
CA GLN A 167 -2.91 18.61 13.65
C GLN A 167 -2.19 19.96 13.68
N GLU A 168 -1.13 20.13 12.89
CA GLU A 168 -0.25 21.33 12.89
C GLU A 168 0.10 21.78 11.46
N GLY A 169 -0.81 21.54 10.50
CA GLY A 169 -0.66 21.91 9.11
C GLY A 169 0.59 21.35 8.42
N LEU A 170 1.21 22.10 7.51
CA LEU A 170 2.32 21.61 6.67
C LEU A 170 3.47 21.01 7.50
N LEU A 171 3.92 21.71 8.54
CA LEU A 171 5.04 21.25 9.35
C LEU A 171 4.67 20.03 10.19
N GLY A 172 3.42 19.95 10.67
CA GLY A 172 2.90 18.73 11.30
C GLY A 172 2.93 17.54 10.35
N GLY A 173 2.58 17.77 9.08
CA GLY A 173 2.69 16.78 8.00
C GLY A 173 4.13 16.31 7.79
N ILE A 174 5.09 17.23 7.68
CA ILE A 174 6.52 16.90 7.54
C ILE A 174 6.99 16.05 8.73
N LEU A 175 6.68 16.47 9.96
CA LEU A 175 7.08 15.73 11.16
C LEU A 175 6.51 14.30 11.17
N SER A 176 5.22 14.14 10.90
CA SER A 176 4.58 12.82 10.87
C SER A 176 5.18 11.89 9.82
N GLY A 177 5.46 12.42 8.61
CA GLY A 177 6.09 11.67 7.54
C GLY A 177 7.54 11.28 7.87
N CYS A 178 8.33 12.18 8.47
CA CYS A 178 9.68 11.89 8.93
C CYS A 178 9.70 10.79 10.00
N LEU A 179 8.82 10.87 11.00
CA LEU A 179 8.71 9.84 12.05
C LEU A 179 8.32 8.47 11.48
N PHE A 180 7.50 8.47 10.42
CA PHE A 180 7.12 7.24 9.74
C PHE A 180 8.22 6.65 8.85
N LEU A 181 9.01 7.50 8.17
CA LEU A 181 10.01 7.04 7.20
C LEU A 181 11.39 6.76 7.79
N PHE A 182 11.88 7.63 8.67
CA PHE A 182 13.28 7.62 9.12
C PHE A 182 13.73 6.31 9.77
N PRO A 183 12.94 5.65 10.64
CA PRO A 183 13.35 4.37 11.21
C PRO A 183 13.71 3.34 10.13
N GLY A 184 12.85 3.19 9.12
CA GLY A 184 13.11 2.29 8.00
C GLY A 184 14.27 2.77 7.12
N PHE A 185 14.42 4.08 6.88
CA PHE A 185 15.55 4.63 6.12
C PHE A 185 16.92 4.22 6.71
N PHE A 186 17.08 4.39 8.02
CA PHE A 186 18.33 4.01 8.70
C PHE A 186 18.54 2.50 8.75
N LEU A 187 17.48 1.72 8.95
CA LEU A 187 17.57 0.26 8.92
C LEU A 187 18.01 -0.26 7.53
N GLN A 188 17.54 0.36 6.45
CA GLN A 188 17.93 0.00 5.10
C GLN A 188 19.35 0.43 4.74
N ILE A 189 19.84 1.53 5.32
CA ILE A 189 21.27 1.87 5.26
C ILE A 189 22.10 0.79 5.94
N ILE A 190 21.73 0.36 7.16
CA ILE A 190 22.44 -0.71 7.87
C ILE A 190 22.43 -2.01 7.05
N ALA A 191 21.29 -2.34 6.43
CA ALA A 191 21.19 -3.47 5.51
C ALA A 191 22.12 -3.31 4.29
N GLY A 192 22.21 -2.11 3.73
CA GLY A 192 23.08 -1.76 2.61
C GLY A 192 24.56 -1.90 2.97
N VAL A 193 24.96 -1.42 4.15
CA VAL A 193 26.32 -1.59 4.71
C VAL A 193 26.67 -3.06 4.82
N GLY A 194 25.80 -3.85 5.46
CA GLY A 194 26.04 -5.28 5.65
C GLY A 194 26.09 -6.04 4.32
N ALA A 195 25.19 -5.73 3.39
CA ALA A 195 25.19 -6.32 2.06
C ALA A 195 26.46 -5.94 1.28
N ALA A 196 26.89 -4.67 1.35
CA ALA A 196 28.10 -4.22 0.68
C ALA A 196 29.33 -5.06 1.09
N GLU A 197 29.52 -5.27 2.39
CA GLU A 197 30.66 -6.01 2.92
C GLU A 197 30.55 -7.53 2.66
N ILE A 198 29.35 -8.10 2.78
CA ILE A 198 29.12 -9.55 2.65
C ILE A 198 29.19 -10.02 1.18
N LEU A 199 28.79 -9.17 0.23
CA LEU A 199 28.67 -9.52 -1.19
C LEU A 199 29.95 -9.32 -2.00
N GLU A 200 30.97 -8.63 -1.48
CA GLU A 200 32.25 -8.45 -2.20
C GLU A 200 33.03 -9.75 -2.39
N ARG A 201 32.85 -10.73 -1.48
CA ARG A 201 33.42 -12.09 -1.58
C ARG A 201 32.46 -13.12 -0.99
N PRO A 202 31.39 -13.49 -1.71
CA PRO A 202 30.36 -14.32 -1.12
C PRO A 202 30.91 -15.73 -0.90
N SER A 203 31.06 -16.11 0.38
CA SER A 203 31.29 -17.50 0.74
C SER A 203 30.16 -18.37 0.18
N ILE A 204 30.41 -19.67 0.00
CA ILE A 204 29.37 -20.58 -0.51
C ILE A 204 28.10 -20.53 0.35
N PHE A 205 28.24 -20.38 1.67
CA PHE A 205 27.13 -20.18 2.60
C PHE A 205 26.29 -18.94 2.24
N VAL A 206 26.95 -17.81 1.96
CA VAL A 206 26.28 -16.55 1.59
C VAL A 206 25.52 -16.71 0.28
N ARG A 207 26.08 -17.40 -0.73
CA ARG A 207 25.39 -17.65 -2.00
C ARG A 207 24.09 -18.45 -1.82
N CYS A 208 24.09 -19.42 -0.91
CA CYS A 208 22.92 -20.28 -0.65
C CYS A 208 21.84 -19.55 0.14
N LEU A 209 22.25 -18.76 1.13
CA LEU A 209 21.39 -17.83 1.82
C LEU A 209 20.75 -16.86 0.81
N ASN A 210 21.55 -16.29 -0.09
CA ASN A 210 21.11 -15.36 -1.13
C ASN A 210 20.04 -15.95 -2.05
N GLY A 211 20.24 -17.19 -2.50
CA GLY A 211 19.26 -17.90 -3.34
C GLY A 211 17.92 -18.11 -2.63
N GLY A 212 17.94 -18.51 -1.35
CA GLY A 212 16.74 -18.68 -0.53
C GLY A 212 16.02 -17.36 -0.24
N LEU A 213 16.78 -16.30 0.07
CA LEU A 213 16.26 -14.94 0.25
C LEU A 213 15.61 -14.43 -1.03
N SER A 214 16.29 -14.54 -2.18
CA SER A 214 15.81 -14.08 -3.48
C SER A 214 14.50 -14.78 -3.89
N ALA A 215 14.45 -16.12 -3.78
CA ALA A 215 13.24 -16.90 -4.05
C ALA A 215 12.05 -16.46 -3.18
N THR A 216 12.32 -16.17 -1.91
CA THR A 216 11.29 -15.69 -0.97
C THR A 216 10.88 -14.25 -1.21
N GLY A 217 11.83 -13.39 -1.62
CA GLY A 217 11.56 -12.03 -2.07
C GLY A 217 10.56 -12.00 -3.21
N ILE A 218 10.76 -12.84 -4.23
CA ILE A 218 9.84 -12.99 -5.36
C ILE A 218 8.46 -13.46 -4.89
N ALA A 219 8.41 -14.45 -3.99
CA ALA A 219 7.17 -14.94 -3.43
C ALA A 219 6.38 -13.85 -2.69
N LEU A 220 7.07 -12.97 -1.98
CA LEU A 220 6.47 -11.82 -1.30
C LEU A 220 5.89 -10.80 -2.28
N VAL A 221 6.62 -10.48 -3.35
CA VAL A 221 6.14 -9.55 -4.39
C VAL A 221 4.91 -10.15 -5.08
N TRP A 222 4.92 -11.45 -5.39
CA TRP A 222 3.75 -12.16 -5.94
C TRP A 222 2.55 -12.13 -4.99
N ALA A 223 2.74 -12.41 -3.70
CA ALA A 223 1.67 -12.33 -2.71
C ALA A 223 1.07 -10.91 -2.61
N ALA A 224 1.93 -9.89 -2.70
CA ALA A 224 1.49 -8.49 -2.73
C ALA A 224 0.73 -8.14 -4.02
N ALA A 225 1.18 -8.63 -5.18
CA ALA A 225 0.52 -8.44 -6.48
C ALA A 225 -0.87 -9.07 -6.48
N VAL A 226 -1.01 -10.32 -6.01
CA VAL A 226 -2.31 -10.99 -5.86
C VAL A 226 -3.21 -10.24 -4.89
N GLY A 227 -2.67 -9.78 -3.76
CA GLY A 227 -3.41 -8.96 -2.79
C GLY A 227 -3.92 -7.64 -3.37
N LEU A 228 -3.14 -6.99 -4.24
CA LEU A 228 -3.52 -5.77 -4.94
C LEU A 228 -4.57 -6.04 -6.04
N GLY A 229 -4.35 -7.08 -6.85
CA GLY A 229 -5.28 -7.50 -7.90
C GLY A 229 -6.68 -7.80 -7.35
N ARG A 230 -6.77 -8.58 -6.26
CA ARG A 230 -8.07 -8.89 -5.61
C ARG A 230 -8.81 -7.64 -5.10
N LYS A 231 -8.11 -6.54 -4.82
CA LYS A 231 -8.69 -5.30 -4.31
C LYS A 231 -9.10 -4.34 -5.40
N THR A 232 -8.34 -4.29 -6.50
CA THR A 232 -8.47 -3.30 -7.57
C THR A 232 -9.24 -3.84 -8.77
N MET A 233 -9.13 -5.13 -9.07
CA MET A 233 -9.77 -5.80 -10.21
C MET A 233 -11.00 -6.60 -9.74
N LYS A 234 -12.14 -5.92 -9.55
CA LYS A 234 -13.36 -6.54 -9.01
C LYS A 234 -14.39 -6.90 -10.07
N ASP A 235 -14.41 -6.17 -11.17
CA ASP A 235 -15.38 -6.30 -12.25
C ASP A 235 -14.68 -6.73 -13.55
N LYS A 236 -15.47 -7.13 -14.55
CA LYS A 236 -14.93 -7.64 -15.82
C LYS A 236 -14.08 -6.59 -16.56
N VAL A 237 -14.41 -5.30 -16.45
CA VAL A 237 -13.67 -4.22 -17.13
C VAL A 237 -12.34 -4.01 -16.46
N THR A 238 -12.30 -3.90 -15.12
CA THR A 238 -11.04 -3.75 -14.38
C THR A 238 -10.13 -4.97 -14.51
N ILE A 239 -10.68 -6.19 -14.51
CA ILE A 239 -9.89 -7.41 -14.79
C ILE A 239 -9.31 -7.38 -16.21
N ALA A 240 -10.12 -7.03 -17.22
CA ALA A 240 -9.66 -6.95 -18.60
C ALA A 240 -8.54 -5.92 -18.78
N LEU A 241 -8.67 -4.74 -18.17
CA LEU A 241 -7.63 -3.68 -18.18
C LEU A 241 -6.35 -4.14 -17.49
N GLY A 242 -6.46 -4.83 -16.36
CA GLY A 242 -5.32 -5.39 -15.63
C GLY A 242 -4.58 -6.45 -16.45
N VAL A 243 -5.30 -7.40 -17.04
CA VAL A 243 -4.71 -8.44 -17.90
C VAL A 243 -4.07 -7.84 -19.14
N LEU A 244 -4.74 -6.89 -19.81
CA LEU A 244 -4.19 -6.19 -20.97
C LEU A 244 -2.88 -5.47 -20.62
N SER A 245 -2.88 -4.74 -19.51
CA SER A 245 -1.69 -4.02 -19.05
C SER A 245 -0.54 -4.98 -18.73
N ALA A 246 -0.85 -6.13 -18.11
CA ALA A 246 0.15 -7.15 -17.81
C ALA A 246 0.77 -7.74 -19.08
N VAL A 247 -0.05 -8.08 -20.08
CA VAL A 247 0.43 -8.67 -21.34
C VAL A 247 1.26 -7.66 -22.13
N VAL A 248 0.75 -6.44 -22.32
CA VAL A 248 1.47 -5.41 -23.10
C VAL A 248 2.80 -5.06 -22.44
N SER A 249 2.81 -4.88 -21.12
CA SER A 249 4.03 -4.54 -20.38
C SER A 249 5.05 -5.68 -20.31
N TYR A 250 4.63 -6.93 -20.47
CA TYR A 250 5.55 -8.07 -20.49
C TYR A 250 6.34 -8.13 -21.81
N TYR A 251 5.71 -7.81 -22.94
CA TYR A 251 6.35 -7.87 -24.25
C TYR A 251 7.01 -6.56 -24.68
N HIS A 252 6.70 -5.45 -24.00
CA HIS A 252 7.22 -4.14 -24.36
C HIS A 252 7.71 -3.39 -23.12
N GLY A 253 9.01 -3.09 -23.09
CA GLY A 253 9.70 -2.38 -22.00
C GLY A 253 9.91 -0.87 -22.23
N GLU A 254 9.26 -0.27 -23.23
CA GLU A 254 9.50 1.15 -23.53
C GLU A 254 8.98 2.07 -22.41
N PRO A 255 9.73 3.12 -22.00
CA PRO A 255 9.39 3.93 -20.82
C PRO A 255 8.01 4.60 -20.86
N TYR A 256 7.47 4.88 -22.04
CA TYR A 256 6.16 5.52 -22.21
C TYR A 256 4.96 4.56 -22.07
N ILE A 257 5.19 3.25 -22.05
CA ILE A 257 4.11 2.24 -22.03
C ILE A 257 3.35 2.27 -20.70
N PHE A 258 4.06 2.48 -19.58
CA PHE A 258 3.43 2.41 -18.27
C PHE A 258 2.46 3.59 -18.05
N PRO A 259 2.87 4.87 -18.28
CA PRO A 259 1.93 6.00 -18.20
C PRO A 259 0.76 5.89 -19.18
N THR A 260 1.00 5.41 -20.41
CA THR A 260 -0.05 5.30 -21.42
C THR A 260 -1.11 4.27 -21.04
N LEU A 261 -0.70 3.09 -20.55
CA LEU A 261 -1.63 2.06 -20.06
C LEU A 261 -2.45 2.55 -18.87
N ILE A 262 -1.82 3.24 -17.91
CA ILE A 262 -2.51 3.82 -16.74
C ILE A 262 -3.57 4.82 -17.21
N VAL A 263 -3.20 5.81 -18.03
CA VAL A 263 -4.13 6.82 -18.54
C VAL A 263 -5.25 6.18 -19.34
N PHE A 264 -4.94 5.21 -20.20
CA PHE A 264 -5.93 4.46 -20.98
C PHE A 264 -6.95 3.74 -20.08
N GLY A 265 -6.48 3.08 -19.01
CA GLY A 265 -7.36 2.46 -18.03
C GLY A 265 -8.31 3.46 -17.38
N GLY A 266 -7.77 4.60 -16.93
CA GLY A 266 -8.58 5.67 -16.33
C GLY A 266 -9.64 6.24 -17.27
N LEU A 267 -9.28 6.50 -18.53
CA LEU A 267 -10.22 6.97 -19.56
C LEU A 267 -11.31 5.93 -19.86
N THR A 268 -10.94 4.65 -19.91
CA THR A 268 -11.89 3.55 -20.17
C THR A 268 -12.95 3.46 -19.06
N THR A 269 -12.55 3.54 -17.79
CA THR A 269 -13.52 3.50 -16.67
C THR A 269 -14.32 4.79 -16.54
N ILE A 270 -13.77 5.95 -16.95
CA ILE A 270 -14.56 7.18 -17.13
C ILE A 270 -15.69 6.96 -18.14
N ALA A 271 -15.36 6.45 -19.33
CA ALA A 271 -16.34 6.22 -20.38
C ALA A 271 -17.40 5.18 -19.95
N PHE A 272 -16.96 4.08 -19.36
CA PHE A 272 -17.84 3.00 -18.90
C PHE A 272 -18.82 3.45 -17.80
N HIS A 273 -18.35 4.13 -16.76
CA HIS A 273 -19.22 4.62 -15.68
C HIS A 273 -20.11 5.78 -16.11
N THR A 274 -19.68 6.56 -17.10
CA THR A 274 -20.55 7.58 -17.73
C THR A 274 -21.68 6.92 -18.52
N TYR A 275 -21.40 5.84 -19.23
CA TYR A 275 -22.41 5.06 -19.95
C TYR A 275 -23.40 4.34 -19.01
N MET A 276 -22.90 3.74 -17.92
CA MET A 276 -23.72 3.02 -16.93
C MET A 276 -24.50 3.91 -15.96
N LYS A 277 -24.36 5.25 -16.04
CA LYS A 277 -24.97 6.24 -15.11
C LYS A 277 -24.76 5.89 -13.63
N THR A 278 -23.62 5.28 -13.28
CA THR A 278 -23.33 4.92 -11.90
C THR A 278 -22.96 6.16 -11.11
N ASP A 279 -23.75 6.49 -10.09
CA ASP A 279 -23.43 7.59 -9.20
C ASP A 279 -22.42 7.11 -8.15
N LEU A 280 -21.15 7.44 -8.39
CA LEU A 280 -20.05 7.18 -7.46
C LEU A 280 -19.83 8.37 -6.52
N THR A 281 -20.65 9.42 -6.52
CA THR A 281 -20.46 10.58 -5.63
C THR A 281 -20.72 10.22 -4.17
N LEU A 282 -19.93 10.76 -3.24
CA LEU A 282 -20.20 10.62 -1.80
C LEU A 282 -21.39 11.54 -1.53
N LYS A 283 -22.37 11.08 -0.76
CA LYS A 283 -23.41 11.97 -0.24
C LYS A 283 -22.72 13.16 0.44
N ASP A 284 -23.07 14.36 0.01
CA ASP A 284 -22.54 15.62 0.55
C ASP A 284 -23.03 15.75 2.00
N LYS A 285 -22.27 15.17 2.93
CA LYS A 285 -22.36 15.53 4.34
C LYS A 285 -21.27 16.57 4.56
N ASP A 286 -21.68 17.76 5.01
CA ASP A 286 -20.80 18.87 5.41
C ASP A 286 -19.97 18.50 6.64
N HIS A 287 -19.08 17.51 6.51
CA HIS A 287 -18.03 17.29 7.49
C HIS A 287 -16.94 18.32 7.26
N GLU A 288 -16.66 19.14 8.28
CA GLU A 288 -15.49 20.02 8.27
C GLU A 288 -14.23 19.17 8.06
N THR A 289 -13.70 19.18 6.83
CA THR A 289 -12.42 18.53 6.54
C THR A 289 -11.30 19.36 7.15
N THR A 290 -10.64 18.82 8.18
CA THR A 290 -9.44 19.41 8.82
C THR A 290 -8.15 19.08 8.06
N VAL A 291 -8.24 18.34 6.94
CA VAL A 291 -7.08 17.94 6.14
C VAL A 291 -6.56 19.10 5.28
N GLY A 292 -5.24 19.28 5.22
CA GLY A 292 -4.61 20.36 4.44
C GLY A 292 -4.63 21.73 5.13
N GLN A 293 -4.89 21.78 6.44
CA GLN A 293 -4.82 23.02 7.21
C GLN A 293 -3.45 23.70 7.03
N GLY A 294 -3.46 25.02 6.86
CA GLY A 294 -2.23 25.81 6.76
C GLY A 294 -1.51 25.79 5.40
N ILE A 295 -2.04 25.12 4.37
CA ILE A 295 -1.48 25.16 3.02
C ILE A 295 -2.38 26.02 2.11
N PRO A 296 -1.97 27.24 1.73
CA PRO A 296 -2.77 28.08 0.83
C PRO A 296 -2.77 27.53 -0.60
N MET A 297 -3.82 27.81 -1.38
CA MET A 297 -3.96 27.31 -2.76
C MET A 297 -2.79 27.70 -3.68
N TRP A 298 -2.23 28.89 -3.53
CA TRP A 298 -1.07 29.30 -4.34
C TRP A 298 0.15 28.42 -4.06
N LEU A 299 0.38 28.05 -2.79
CA LEU A 299 1.48 27.15 -2.42
C LEU A 299 1.23 25.75 -2.96
N GLY A 300 -0.02 25.30 -2.96
CA GLY A 300 -0.40 24.04 -3.60
C GLY A 300 -0.04 24.02 -5.09
N GLY A 301 -0.42 25.08 -5.82
CA GLY A 301 -0.12 25.23 -7.24
C GLY A 301 1.38 25.32 -7.53
N THR A 302 2.15 26.04 -6.70
CA THR A 302 3.60 26.13 -6.87
C THR A 302 4.30 24.81 -6.58
N LEU A 303 3.85 24.02 -5.61
CA LEU A 303 4.39 22.68 -5.33
C LEU A 303 4.17 21.73 -6.52
N ILE A 304 2.96 21.72 -7.10
CA ILE A 304 2.67 20.90 -8.29
C ILE A 304 3.54 21.34 -9.47
N ALA A 305 3.66 22.66 -9.71
CA ALA A 305 4.52 23.19 -10.77
C ALA A 305 6.01 22.87 -10.51
N ALA A 306 6.45 22.93 -9.26
CA ALA A 306 7.82 22.59 -8.87
C ALA A 306 8.14 21.11 -9.11
N TRP A 307 7.22 20.20 -8.77
CA TRP A 307 7.37 18.78 -9.08
C TRP A 307 7.60 18.55 -10.59
N LEU A 308 6.73 19.10 -11.43
CA LEU A 308 6.83 18.93 -12.87
C LEU A 308 8.10 19.59 -13.43
N SER A 309 8.45 20.78 -12.93
CA SER A 309 9.64 21.50 -13.36
C SER A 309 10.91 20.74 -13.01
N VAL A 310 11.02 20.22 -11.79
CA VAL A 310 12.17 19.42 -11.36
C VAL A 310 12.26 18.17 -12.24
N LEU A 311 11.16 17.43 -12.45
CA LEU A 311 11.14 16.24 -13.30
C LEU A 311 11.71 16.53 -14.70
N LEU A 312 11.19 17.57 -15.36
CA LEU A 312 11.63 17.93 -16.71
C LEU A 312 13.09 18.38 -16.72
N ILE A 313 13.51 19.20 -15.76
CA ILE A 313 14.89 19.68 -15.66
C ILE A 313 15.85 18.51 -15.47
N VAL A 314 15.59 17.60 -14.53
CA VAL A 314 16.53 16.49 -14.26
C VAL A 314 16.60 15.50 -15.41
N VAL A 315 15.47 15.19 -16.07
CA VAL A 315 15.44 14.31 -17.26
C VAL A 315 16.24 14.92 -18.41
N VAL A 316 16.02 16.20 -18.71
CA VAL A 316 16.74 16.90 -19.79
C VAL A 316 18.21 17.03 -19.45
N TRP A 317 18.55 17.36 -18.21
CA TRP A 317 19.94 17.55 -17.80
C TRP A 317 20.73 16.23 -17.82
N ARG A 318 20.12 15.12 -17.36
CA ARG A 318 20.69 13.78 -17.45
C ARG A 318 21.01 13.38 -18.89
N SER A 319 20.18 13.77 -19.87
CA SER A 319 20.38 13.42 -21.29
C SER A 319 21.63 14.04 -21.93
N GLN A 320 22.26 15.03 -21.29
CA GLN A 320 23.40 15.79 -21.83
C GLN A 320 24.74 15.39 -21.20
N LEU A 321 24.74 14.51 -20.20
CA LEU A 321 25.91 14.20 -19.38
C LEU A 321 26.17 12.71 -19.36
N ASP A 322 27.45 12.33 -19.33
CA ASP A 322 27.86 10.97 -19.08
C ASP A 322 27.76 10.64 -17.59
N TYR A 323 27.56 9.34 -17.29
CA TYR A 323 27.39 8.87 -15.92
C TYR A 323 28.57 9.25 -15.01
N GLU A 324 29.80 9.14 -15.51
CA GLU A 324 31.02 9.40 -14.73
C GLU A 324 31.15 10.86 -14.27
N ASP A 325 30.63 11.81 -15.06
CA ASP A 325 30.72 13.24 -14.76
C ASP A 325 29.67 13.68 -13.72
N ALA A 326 28.55 12.95 -13.61
CA ALA A 326 27.38 13.39 -12.85
C ALA A 326 26.64 12.28 -12.10
N LYS A 327 27.36 11.36 -11.45
CA LYS A 327 26.78 10.20 -10.71
C LYS A 327 25.60 10.55 -9.81
N ALA A 328 25.72 11.62 -9.01
CA ALA A 328 24.67 12.08 -8.11
C ALA A 328 23.37 12.48 -8.83
N LEU A 329 23.46 13.10 -10.02
CA LEU A 329 22.30 13.46 -10.83
C LEU A 329 21.61 12.20 -11.34
N PHE A 330 22.36 11.20 -11.79
CA PHE A 330 21.79 9.92 -12.23
C PHE A 330 21.07 9.20 -11.09
N TRP A 331 21.68 9.13 -9.89
CA TRP A 331 21.04 8.56 -8.70
C TRP A 331 19.73 9.24 -8.34
N PHE A 332 19.74 10.57 -8.26
CA PHE A 332 18.55 11.32 -7.92
C PHE A 332 17.48 11.22 -9.03
N GLU A 333 17.85 11.42 -10.29
CA GLU A 333 16.92 11.45 -11.42
C GLU A 333 16.22 10.11 -11.63
N SER A 334 16.95 8.98 -11.60
CA SER A 334 16.36 7.64 -11.77
C SER A 334 15.26 7.40 -10.76
N PHE A 335 15.50 7.74 -9.49
CA PHE A 335 14.53 7.57 -8.43
C PHE A 335 13.44 8.65 -8.43
N TYR A 336 13.74 9.89 -8.84
CA TYR A 336 12.75 10.97 -8.97
C TYR A 336 11.76 10.73 -10.10
N ARG A 337 12.25 10.28 -11.26
CA ARG A 337 11.44 9.85 -12.38
C ARG A 337 10.59 8.66 -11.99
N THR A 338 11.20 7.63 -11.40
CA THR A 338 10.48 6.46 -10.89
C THR A 338 9.39 6.86 -9.90
N GLY A 339 9.73 7.70 -8.91
CA GLY A 339 8.83 8.27 -7.91
C GLY A 339 7.62 9.00 -8.50
N SER A 340 7.83 9.67 -9.63
CA SER A 340 6.82 10.42 -10.37
C SER A 340 5.89 9.55 -11.23
N MET A 341 6.21 8.26 -11.40
CA MET A 341 5.43 7.31 -12.22
C MET A 341 4.69 6.25 -11.38
N ILE A 342 4.78 6.30 -10.04
CA ILE A 342 4.22 5.29 -9.12
C ILE A 342 2.72 5.51 -8.92
N PHE A 343 1.83 4.83 -9.64
CA PHE A 343 0.38 4.88 -9.38
C PHE A 343 -0.13 3.62 -8.69
N GLY A 344 -1.21 3.71 -7.91
CA GLY A 344 -1.97 2.54 -7.47
C GLY A 344 -1.37 1.72 -6.31
N GLY A 345 -0.46 2.31 -5.54
CA GLY A 345 0.13 1.68 -4.35
C GLY A 345 1.51 1.11 -4.60
N GLY A 346 2.20 0.80 -3.50
CA GLY A 346 3.66 0.73 -3.50
C GLY A 346 4.34 -0.42 -4.27
N GLN A 347 3.57 -1.29 -4.90
CA GLN A 347 4.11 -2.55 -5.42
C GLN A 347 4.53 -2.47 -6.90
N VAL A 348 4.06 -1.47 -7.64
CA VAL A 348 4.35 -1.27 -9.09
C VAL A 348 5.78 -0.81 -9.38
N VAL A 349 6.49 -0.43 -8.33
CA VAL A 349 7.71 0.37 -8.43
C VAL A 349 8.95 -0.47 -8.39
N LEU A 350 8.93 -1.58 -7.64
CA LEU A 350 10.07 -2.48 -7.56
C LEU A 350 10.47 -2.98 -8.95
N PRO A 351 9.53 -3.32 -9.85
CA PRO A 351 9.83 -3.55 -11.25
C PRO A 351 10.56 -2.42 -11.97
N LEU A 352 10.04 -1.20 -11.84
CA LEU A 352 10.60 -0.01 -12.49
C LEU A 352 12.02 0.26 -11.98
N ILE A 353 12.23 0.12 -10.67
CA ILE A 353 13.55 0.28 -10.08
C ILE A 353 14.46 -0.83 -10.59
N LEU A 354 14.02 -2.10 -10.60
CA LEU A 354 14.82 -3.22 -11.09
C LEU A 354 15.31 -2.93 -12.51
N GLU A 355 14.40 -2.64 -13.44
CA GLU A 355 14.74 -2.37 -14.84
C GLU A 355 15.69 -1.18 -15.00
N GLU A 356 15.56 -0.17 -14.14
CA GLU A 356 16.45 1.00 -14.13
C GLU A 356 17.85 0.69 -13.56
N VAL A 357 17.95 -0.18 -12.55
CA VAL A 357 19.21 -0.43 -11.81
C VAL A 357 19.97 -1.66 -12.29
N SER A 358 19.28 -2.65 -12.88
CA SER A 358 19.88 -3.85 -13.45
C SER A 358 19.90 -3.74 -14.97
N THR A 359 20.96 -3.16 -15.52
CA THR A 359 21.15 -3.08 -16.97
C THR A 359 21.63 -4.42 -17.52
N SER A 360 20.88 -4.96 -18.48
CA SER A 360 21.28 -6.11 -19.29
C SER A 360 21.41 -5.64 -20.73
N SER A 361 22.54 -5.94 -21.37
CA SER A 361 22.75 -5.63 -22.79
C SER A 361 22.67 -6.91 -23.60
N GLU A 362 21.93 -6.90 -24.71
CA GLU A 362 22.03 -7.98 -25.69
C GLU A 362 23.33 -7.81 -26.49
N SER A 363 24.20 -8.82 -26.42
CA SER A 363 25.38 -8.91 -27.27
C SER A 363 25.11 -9.94 -28.36
N CYS A 364 24.96 -9.46 -29.59
CA CYS A 364 24.73 -10.33 -30.74
C CYS A 364 26.05 -10.64 -31.44
N SER A 365 26.42 -11.92 -31.47
CA SER A 365 27.57 -12.43 -32.20
C SER A 365 27.10 -13.36 -33.33
N THR A 366 27.81 -13.38 -34.46
CA THR A 366 27.46 -14.27 -35.58
C THR A 366 28.37 -15.48 -35.55
N ILE A 367 27.81 -16.65 -35.28
CA ILE A 367 28.51 -17.94 -35.24
C ILE A 367 27.91 -18.82 -36.36
N ASP A 368 28.73 -19.32 -37.26
CA ASP A 368 28.31 -20.17 -38.41
C ASP A 368 27.17 -19.59 -39.26
N GLY A 369 27.19 -18.27 -39.50
CA GLY A 369 26.17 -17.58 -40.30
C GLY A 369 24.81 -17.43 -39.60
N LYS A 370 24.70 -17.80 -38.33
CA LYS A 370 23.55 -17.53 -37.46
C LYS A 370 23.92 -16.45 -36.46
N THR A 371 23.10 -15.42 -36.36
CA THR A 371 23.21 -14.43 -35.29
C THR A 371 22.67 -15.04 -34.02
N VAL A 372 23.54 -15.23 -33.03
CA VAL A 372 23.20 -15.64 -31.68
C VAL A 372 23.32 -14.40 -30.80
N CYS A 373 22.19 -13.99 -30.23
CA CYS A 373 22.14 -12.88 -29.28
C CYS A 373 22.10 -13.47 -27.88
N ASP A 374 23.16 -13.24 -27.13
CA ASP A 374 23.24 -13.60 -25.73
C ASP A 374 23.00 -12.35 -24.89
N THR A 375 22.15 -12.48 -23.87
CA THR A 375 21.97 -11.43 -22.88
C THR A 375 23.20 -11.42 -21.98
N VAL A 376 24.04 -10.38 -22.12
CA VAL A 376 25.21 -10.18 -21.27
C VAL A 376 24.80 -9.27 -20.12
N VAL A 377 24.88 -9.80 -18.90
CA VAL A 377 24.74 -9.01 -17.68
C VAL A 377 25.95 -8.09 -17.59
N GLU A 378 25.74 -6.78 -17.63
CA GLU A 378 26.86 -5.84 -17.49
C GLU A 378 27.37 -5.85 -16.05
N PRO A 379 28.71 -5.78 -15.84
CA PRO A 379 29.29 -5.75 -14.51
C PRO A 379 28.73 -4.59 -13.69
N THR A 380 28.66 -4.77 -12.38
CA THR A 380 28.12 -3.74 -11.48
C THR A 380 29.08 -2.55 -11.35
N ILE A 381 28.62 -1.39 -10.86
CA ILE A 381 29.46 -0.23 -10.53
C ILE A 381 30.61 -0.64 -9.60
N ARG A 382 30.35 -1.60 -8.71
CA ARG A 382 31.32 -2.15 -7.76
C ARG A 382 32.40 -2.99 -8.44
N GLU A 383 32.08 -3.55 -9.60
CA GLU A 383 32.98 -4.31 -10.48
C GLU A 383 33.56 -3.44 -11.63
N GLY A 384 33.26 -2.14 -11.66
CA GLY A 384 33.72 -1.20 -12.68
C GLY A 384 32.87 -1.15 -13.96
N GLY A 385 31.64 -1.67 -13.95
CA GLY A 385 30.68 -1.57 -15.04
C GLY A 385 29.60 -0.48 -14.83
N ARG A 386 28.54 -0.51 -15.64
CA ARG A 386 27.47 0.51 -15.65
C ARG A 386 26.19 0.09 -14.92
N SER A 387 26.01 -1.20 -14.65
CA SER A 387 24.88 -1.71 -13.85
C SER A 387 25.01 -1.26 -12.41
N TRP A 388 23.93 -0.80 -11.78
CA TRP A 388 24.03 -0.31 -10.41
C TRP A 388 24.16 -1.45 -9.41
N VAL A 389 23.32 -2.46 -9.58
CA VAL A 389 23.28 -3.70 -8.79
C VAL A 389 22.95 -4.87 -9.71
N SER A 390 23.41 -6.06 -9.35
CA SER A 390 22.97 -7.28 -10.03
C SER A 390 21.52 -7.63 -9.65
N GLU A 391 20.84 -8.42 -10.48
CA GLU A 391 19.49 -8.89 -10.19
C GLU A 391 19.42 -9.70 -8.89
N GLU A 392 20.45 -10.50 -8.61
CA GLU A 392 20.56 -11.26 -7.36
C GLU A 392 20.67 -10.36 -6.14
N GLU A 393 21.53 -9.33 -6.18
CA GLU A 393 21.68 -8.37 -5.09
C GLU A 393 20.40 -7.57 -4.87
N PHE A 394 19.73 -7.19 -5.95
CA PHE A 394 18.44 -6.51 -5.88
C PHE A 394 17.39 -7.38 -5.19
N LEU A 395 17.24 -8.64 -5.61
CA LEU A 395 16.23 -9.56 -5.09
C LEU A 395 16.48 -9.94 -3.63
N ALA A 396 17.72 -10.19 -3.26
CA ALA A 396 18.08 -10.49 -1.88
C ALA A 396 17.95 -9.26 -0.98
N GLY A 397 18.42 -8.10 -1.45
CA GLY A 397 18.20 -6.82 -0.78
C GLY A 397 16.72 -6.54 -0.57
N LEU A 398 15.88 -6.85 -1.56
CA LEU A 398 14.44 -6.69 -1.47
C LEU A 398 13.82 -7.64 -0.42
N ALA A 399 14.26 -8.90 -0.36
CA ALA A 399 13.81 -9.84 0.65
C ALA A 399 14.19 -9.39 2.07
N ILE A 400 15.45 -8.97 2.25
CA ILE A 400 15.93 -8.37 3.50
C ILE A 400 15.10 -7.12 3.84
N SER A 401 14.86 -6.26 2.86
CA SER A 401 14.09 -5.03 3.05
C SER A 401 12.66 -5.28 3.53
N GLN A 402 12.01 -6.34 3.04
CA GLN A 402 10.66 -6.73 3.46
C GLN A 402 10.62 -7.32 4.89
N SER A 403 11.77 -7.66 5.45
CA SER A 403 11.91 -8.10 6.83
C SER A 403 12.06 -6.95 7.82
N PHE A 404 12.33 -5.74 7.33
CA PHE A 404 12.43 -4.54 8.16
C PHE A 404 11.10 -3.79 8.22
N PRO A 405 10.83 -3.07 9.32
CA PRO A 405 9.65 -2.23 9.43
C PRO A 405 9.75 -0.97 8.56
N GLY A 406 8.59 -0.41 8.27
CA GLY A 406 8.41 0.83 7.55
C GLY A 406 7.99 0.62 6.09
N PRO A 407 7.88 1.72 5.34
CA PRO A 407 7.62 1.65 3.90
C PRO A 407 8.69 0.82 3.18
N LEU A 408 8.22 -0.17 2.41
CA LEU A 408 9.07 -1.04 1.56
C LEU A 408 10.02 -0.22 0.69
N PHE A 409 9.61 0.98 0.31
CA PHE A 409 10.36 1.95 -0.47
C PHE A 409 11.60 2.54 0.15
N ASN A 410 11.78 2.39 1.46
CA ASN A 410 13.08 2.66 2.06
C ASN A 410 14.16 1.77 1.45
N PHE A 411 13.82 0.70 0.72
CA PHE A 411 14.73 -0.03 -0.15
C PHE A 411 15.55 0.86 -1.12
N SER A 412 15.05 2.04 -1.48
CA SER A 412 15.85 3.03 -2.24
C SER A 412 17.14 3.45 -1.54
N SER A 413 17.16 3.56 -0.21
CA SER A 413 18.39 3.89 0.53
C SER A 413 19.36 2.71 0.61
N TYR A 414 18.86 1.48 0.60
CA TYR A 414 19.69 0.28 0.43
C TYR A 414 20.41 0.31 -0.92
N LEU A 415 19.67 0.51 -2.01
CA LEU A 415 20.24 0.57 -3.36
C LEU A 415 21.22 1.75 -3.50
N GLY A 416 20.85 2.92 -2.97
CA GLY A 416 21.72 4.09 -2.96
C GLY A 416 23.02 3.88 -2.19
N TRP A 417 23.00 3.09 -1.11
CA TRP A 417 24.20 2.72 -0.38
C TRP A 417 25.17 1.91 -1.24
N LEU A 418 24.66 0.93 -1.98
CA LEU A 418 25.49 0.05 -2.82
C LEU A 418 26.22 0.79 -3.94
N VAL A 419 25.67 1.91 -4.44
CA VAL A 419 26.25 2.67 -5.55
C VAL A 419 27.05 3.90 -5.14
N GLY A 420 26.74 4.48 -3.97
CA GLY A 420 27.26 5.79 -3.58
C GLY A 420 27.27 6.02 -2.08
N GLU A 421 27.29 4.97 -1.27
CA GLU A 421 27.29 5.01 0.19
C GLU A 421 26.20 5.95 0.75
N PHE A 422 26.52 6.76 1.76
CA PHE A 422 25.56 7.66 2.37
C PHE A 422 24.99 8.72 1.41
N PRO A 423 25.79 9.42 0.57
CA PRO A 423 25.24 10.33 -0.44
C PRO A 423 24.28 9.65 -1.42
N GLY A 424 24.64 8.46 -1.91
CA GLY A 424 23.77 7.68 -2.79
C GLY A 424 22.47 7.27 -2.08
N ALA A 425 22.57 6.75 -0.86
CA ALA A 425 21.41 6.37 -0.04
C ALA A 425 20.44 7.54 0.16
N LEU A 426 20.96 8.73 0.46
CA LEU A 426 20.15 9.93 0.64
C LEU A 426 19.51 10.40 -0.67
N LEU A 427 20.26 10.44 -1.77
CA LEU A 427 19.77 10.93 -3.06
C LEU A 427 18.72 10.01 -3.68
N CYS A 428 18.92 8.69 -3.64
CA CYS A 428 17.92 7.72 -4.10
C CYS A 428 16.64 7.80 -3.26
N TRP A 429 16.77 7.92 -1.94
CA TRP A 429 15.64 8.04 -1.03
C TRP A 429 14.85 9.34 -1.23
N LEU A 430 15.56 10.48 -1.32
CA LEU A 430 14.93 11.77 -1.62
C LEU A 430 14.30 11.78 -3.00
N GLY A 431 14.98 11.23 -4.00
CA GLY A 431 14.46 11.06 -5.36
C GLY A 431 13.14 10.33 -5.33
N LEU A 432 13.07 9.17 -4.66
CA LEU A 432 11.86 8.35 -4.66
C LEU A 432 10.67 8.97 -3.93
N PHE A 433 10.89 9.55 -2.75
CA PHE A 433 9.78 10.02 -1.90
C PHE A 433 9.35 11.46 -2.20
N SER A 434 10.25 12.32 -2.69
CA SER A 434 9.94 13.74 -2.88
C SER A 434 8.78 14.02 -3.86
N PRO A 435 8.60 13.32 -4.99
CA PRO A 435 7.45 13.53 -5.87
C PRO A 435 6.12 13.37 -5.14
N GLY A 436 5.94 12.24 -4.44
CA GLY A 436 4.70 11.95 -3.72
C GLY A 436 4.45 12.92 -2.56
N VAL A 437 5.50 13.33 -1.84
CA VAL A 437 5.39 14.32 -0.74
C VAL A 437 5.02 15.70 -1.27
N ILE A 438 5.66 16.15 -2.35
CA ILE A 438 5.36 17.45 -2.98
C ILE A 438 3.92 17.44 -3.51
N LEU A 439 3.49 16.35 -4.14
CA LEU A 439 2.17 16.25 -4.75
C LEU A 439 1.05 16.12 -3.73
N ILE A 440 1.24 15.37 -2.64
CA ILE A 440 0.19 15.30 -1.61
C ILE A 440 -0.02 16.68 -0.98
N PHE A 441 1.04 17.39 -0.60
CA PHE A 441 0.91 18.77 -0.09
C PHE A 441 0.40 19.74 -1.15
N GLY A 442 0.80 19.54 -2.42
CA GLY A 442 0.33 20.32 -3.55
C GLY A 442 -1.18 20.23 -3.77
N LEU A 443 -1.74 19.01 -3.60
CA LEU A 443 -3.13 18.73 -3.93
C LEU A 443 -4.10 18.93 -2.75
N LEU A 444 -3.62 18.81 -1.50
CA LEU A 444 -4.44 19.00 -0.30
C LEU A 444 -5.28 20.31 -0.28
N PRO A 445 -4.76 21.49 -0.65
CA PRO A 445 -5.54 22.73 -0.71
C PRO A 445 -6.72 22.70 -1.68
N PHE A 446 -6.63 21.88 -2.73
CA PHE A 446 -7.66 21.74 -3.76
C PHE A 446 -8.63 20.59 -3.48
N TRP A 447 -8.46 19.89 -2.35
CA TRP A 447 -9.22 18.68 -2.02
C TRP A 447 -10.73 18.92 -2.02
N LYS A 448 -11.19 20.05 -1.44
CA LYS A 448 -12.62 20.41 -1.38
C LYS A 448 -13.25 20.57 -2.76
N GLN A 449 -12.50 21.06 -3.74
CA GLN A 449 -12.95 21.20 -5.13
C GLN A 449 -12.87 19.86 -5.86
N LEU A 450 -11.77 19.13 -5.68
CA LEU A 450 -11.54 17.86 -6.35
C LEU A 450 -12.58 16.81 -5.95
N ARG A 451 -12.94 16.72 -4.66
CA ARG A 451 -13.94 15.77 -4.16
C ARG A 451 -15.33 15.92 -4.77
N LYS A 452 -15.65 17.07 -5.37
CA LYS A 452 -16.92 17.34 -6.06
C LYS A 452 -16.92 16.87 -7.52
N ALA A 453 -15.75 16.63 -8.12
CA ALA A 453 -15.67 16.22 -9.52
C ALA A 453 -16.01 14.73 -9.68
N SER A 454 -17.07 14.36 -10.39
CA SER A 454 -17.40 12.93 -10.58
C SER A 454 -16.35 12.17 -11.41
N ILE A 455 -15.60 12.89 -12.25
CA ILE A 455 -14.59 12.33 -13.16
C ILE A 455 -13.50 11.57 -12.40
N TYR A 456 -13.01 12.09 -11.27
CA TYR A 456 -11.88 11.46 -10.56
C TYR A 456 -12.24 10.05 -10.06
N ARG A 457 -13.45 9.88 -9.52
CA ARG A 457 -13.91 8.59 -8.98
C ARG A 457 -14.14 7.57 -10.08
N ARG A 458 -14.57 8.05 -11.25
CA ARG A 458 -14.80 7.18 -12.39
C ARG A 458 -13.48 6.69 -13.00
N ALA A 459 -12.40 7.48 -12.90
CA ALA A 459 -11.07 7.12 -13.40
C ALA A 459 -10.33 6.11 -12.50
N LEU A 460 -10.48 6.26 -11.18
CA LEU A 460 -9.72 5.52 -10.18
C LEU A 460 -9.68 3.98 -10.37
N PRO A 461 -10.81 3.30 -10.65
CA PRO A 461 -10.78 1.85 -10.84
C PRO A 461 -9.89 1.41 -12.01
N GLY A 462 -9.92 2.14 -13.13
CA GLY A 462 -9.12 1.83 -14.31
C GLY A 462 -7.64 2.15 -14.15
N LEU A 463 -7.32 3.27 -13.48
CA LEU A 463 -5.96 3.63 -13.11
C LEU A 463 -5.32 2.54 -12.24
N ASN A 464 -6.02 2.14 -11.16
CA ASN A 464 -5.55 1.14 -10.21
C ASN A 464 -5.44 -0.26 -10.83
N ALA A 465 -6.40 -0.65 -11.67
CA ALA A 465 -6.38 -1.95 -12.34
C ALA A 465 -5.21 -2.07 -13.33
N SER A 466 -4.96 -1.03 -14.12
CA SER A 466 -3.83 -1.02 -15.07
C SER A 466 -2.50 -1.07 -14.33
N ALA A 467 -2.35 -0.26 -13.28
CA ALA A 467 -1.19 -0.28 -12.39
C ALA A 467 -0.95 -1.67 -11.77
N ALA A 468 -2.01 -2.34 -11.29
CA ALA A 468 -1.90 -3.70 -10.77
C ALA A 468 -1.48 -4.72 -11.86
N GLY A 469 -1.92 -4.55 -13.10
CA GLY A 469 -1.46 -5.33 -14.26
C GLY A 469 0.04 -5.21 -14.50
N LEU A 470 0.60 -4.00 -14.43
CA LEU A 470 2.04 -3.75 -14.55
C LEU A 470 2.83 -4.49 -13.45
N VAL A 471 2.32 -4.57 -12.21
CA VAL A 471 2.93 -5.39 -11.15
C VAL A 471 3.01 -6.85 -11.57
N PHE A 472 1.93 -7.40 -12.11
CA PHE A 472 1.90 -8.80 -12.54
C PHE A 472 2.88 -9.11 -13.67
N ALA A 473 2.98 -8.22 -14.67
CA ALA A 473 3.96 -8.35 -15.76
C ALA A 473 5.38 -8.50 -15.20
N ALA A 474 5.72 -7.60 -14.29
CA ALA A 474 7.04 -7.60 -13.73
C ALA A 474 7.31 -8.76 -12.78
N CYS A 475 6.34 -9.16 -11.97
CA CYS A 475 6.42 -10.38 -11.17
C CYS A 475 6.73 -11.61 -12.04
N ALA A 476 6.14 -11.68 -13.24
CA ALA A 476 6.43 -12.72 -14.21
C ALA A 476 7.88 -12.61 -14.71
N SER A 477 8.32 -11.43 -15.17
CA SER A 477 9.69 -11.20 -15.64
C SER A 477 10.74 -11.53 -14.57
N LEU A 478 10.54 -11.06 -13.34
CA LEU A 478 11.38 -11.36 -12.16
C LEU A 478 11.45 -12.86 -11.88
N CYS A 479 10.31 -13.56 -11.99
CA CYS A 479 10.26 -14.99 -11.71
C CYS A 479 11.06 -15.79 -12.74
N PHE A 480 10.92 -15.51 -14.04
CA PHE A 480 11.67 -16.23 -15.07
C PHE A 480 13.17 -15.95 -14.97
N LYS A 481 13.56 -14.68 -14.84
CA LYS A 481 14.97 -14.29 -14.67
C LYS A 481 15.63 -14.96 -13.46
N ALA A 482 14.93 -14.99 -12.33
CA ALA A 482 15.47 -15.63 -11.13
C ALA A 482 15.56 -17.16 -11.23
N LEU A 483 14.73 -17.79 -12.06
CA LEU A 483 14.83 -19.23 -12.34
C LEU A 483 16.06 -19.52 -13.20
N ASP A 484 16.31 -18.70 -14.23
CA ASP A 484 17.44 -18.87 -15.14
C ASP A 484 18.78 -18.64 -14.44
N ASN A 485 18.84 -17.71 -13.48
CA ASN A 485 20.05 -17.39 -12.73
C ASN A 485 20.28 -18.27 -11.49
N SER A 486 19.28 -19.06 -11.06
CA SER A 486 19.41 -19.82 -9.82
C SER A 486 20.38 -21.00 -9.96
N PRO A 487 21.37 -21.15 -9.06
CA PRO A 487 22.24 -22.33 -9.05
C PRO A 487 21.47 -23.62 -8.73
N PHE A 488 20.27 -23.52 -8.13
CA PHE A 488 19.44 -24.65 -7.72
C PHE A 488 17.97 -24.39 -8.05
N VAL A 489 17.63 -24.45 -9.34
CA VAL A 489 16.31 -24.08 -9.87
C VAL A 489 15.15 -24.75 -9.12
N HIS A 490 15.20 -26.08 -8.94
CA HIS A 490 14.12 -26.82 -8.26
C HIS A 490 13.94 -26.40 -6.80
N THR A 491 15.04 -26.21 -6.08
CA THR A 491 15.01 -25.76 -4.68
C THR A 491 14.46 -24.34 -4.57
N SER A 492 14.87 -23.43 -5.46
CA SER A 492 14.34 -22.06 -5.51
C SER A 492 12.84 -22.01 -5.78
N VAL A 493 12.34 -22.83 -6.73
CA VAL A 493 10.89 -22.95 -6.98
C VAL A 493 10.15 -23.41 -5.73
N CYS A 494 10.64 -24.46 -5.06
CA CYS A 494 10.04 -24.98 -3.84
C CYS A 494 10.00 -23.91 -2.73
N ILE A 495 11.12 -23.21 -2.50
CA ILE A 495 11.19 -22.13 -1.50
C ILE A 495 10.20 -21.00 -1.86
N GLY A 496 10.14 -20.59 -3.13
CA GLY A 496 9.21 -19.57 -3.59
C GLY A 496 7.74 -19.96 -3.37
N MET A 497 7.38 -21.20 -3.73
CA MET A 497 6.02 -21.72 -3.54
C MET A 497 5.64 -21.84 -2.06
N ILE A 498 6.55 -22.34 -1.21
CA ILE A 498 6.36 -22.41 0.24
C ILE A 498 6.21 -21.00 0.80
N GLY A 499 7.09 -20.07 0.44
CA GLY A 499 7.02 -18.67 0.86
C GLY A 499 5.69 -18.03 0.50
N PHE A 500 5.25 -18.21 -0.75
CA PHE A 500 3.96 -17.69 -1.22
C PHE A 500 2.80 -18.29 -0.41
N ALA A 501 2.81 -19.61 -0.16
CA ALA A 501 1.78 -20.27 0.64
C ALA A 501 1.75 -19.75 2.09
N LEU A 502 2.92 -19.60 2.74
CA LEU A 502 3.02 -19.08 4.11
C LEU A 502 2.44 -17.67 4.24
N ILE A 503 2.66 -16.80 3.25
CA ILE A 503 2.14 -15.43 3.26
C ILE A 503 0.66 -15.41 2.89
N TYR A 504 0.31 -16.07 1.79
CA TYR A 504 -1.01 -15.94 1.20
C TYR A 504 -2.07 -16.79 1.93
N ALA A 505 -1.77 -18.05 2.19
CA ALA A 505 -2.71 -18.98 2.83
C ALA A 505 -2.66 -18.88 4.36
N TYR A 506 -1.45 -18.87 4.93
CA TYR A 506 -1.26 -18.90 6.39
C TYR A 506 -1.12 -17.50 7.02
N LYS A 507 -1.02 -16.44 6.22
CA LYS A 507 -0.92 -15.05 6.69
C LYS A 507 0.24 -14.82 7.67
N LEU A 508 1.34 -15.55 7.51
CA LEU A 508 2.56 -15.31 8.29
C LEU A 508 3.14 -13.93 7.98
N SER A 509 3.85 -13.34 8.95
CA SER A 509 4.52 -12.07 8.76
C SER A 509 5.70 -12.21 7.78
N ALA A 510 5.90 -11.21 6.93
CA ALA A 510 6.98 -11.19 5.94
C ALA A 510 8.37 -11.49 6.52
N PRO A 511 8.78 -10.94 7.69
CA PRO A 511 10.09 -11.23 8.27
C PRO A 511 10.30 -12.73 8.58
N LEU A 512 9.28 -13.42 9.11
CA LEU A 512 9.37 -14.84 9.41
C LEU A 512 9.55 -15.67 8.13
N VAL A 513 8.84 -15.29 7.08
CA VAL A 513 8.89 -15.99 5.80
C VAL A 513 10.26 -15.81 5.15
N VAL A 514 10.84 -14.60 5.18
CA VAL A 514 12.20 -14.33 4.66
C VAL A 514 13.26 -15.11 5.44
N ILE A 515 13.21 -15.11 6.77
CA ILE A 515 14.13 -15.90 7.60
C ILE A 515 14.02 -17.39 7.24
N THR A 516 12.79 -17.90 7.13
CA THR A 516 12.54 -19.30 6.73
C THR A 516 13.13 -19.59 5.36
N GLY A 517 12.94 -18.69 4.40
CA GLY A 517 13.49 -18.77 3.05
C GLY A 517 15.01 -18.85 3.03
N GLY A 518 15.68 -17.98 3.78
CA GLY A 518 17.14 -18.00 3.93
C GLY A 518 17.66 -19.31 4.54
N ILE A 519 16.99 -19.81 5.59
CA ILE A 519 17.31 -21.09 6.23
C ILE A 519 17.13 -22.25 5.24
N LEU A 520 16.00 -22.29 4.51
CA LEU A 520 15.74 -23.31 3.51
C LEU A 520 16.74 -23.27 2.35
N GLY A 521 17.23 -22.08 1.96
CA GLY A 521 18.30 -21.94 0.97
C GLY A 521 19.60 -22.60 1.43
N ILE A 522 19.98 -22.41 2.70
CA ILE A 522 21.15 -23.06 3.30
C ILE A 522 20.96 -24.59 3.37
N ILE A 523 19.78 -25.05 3.79
CA ILE A 523 19.47 -26.48 3.92
C ILE A 523 19.46 -27.17 2.54
N GLY A 524 18.82 -26.55 1.55
CA GLY A 524 18.73 -27.10 0.19
C GLY A 524 20.09 -27.29 -0.45
N TRP A 525 21.02 -26.39 -0.19
CA TRP A 525 22.42 -26.58 -0.58
C TRP A 525 23.10 -27.74 0.14
N ALA A 526 22.90 -27.87 1.45
CA ALA A 526 23.48 -28.98 2.22
C ALA A 526 22.99 -30.36 1.72
N THR A 527 21.81 -30.41 1.10
CA THR A 527 21.26 -31.64 0.52
C THR A 527 21.76 -31.94 -0.89
N ASP A 528 22.06 -30.93 -1.72
CA ASP A 528 22.60 -31.09 -3.09
C ASP A 528 24.13 -31.34 -3.12
N MET A 529 24.82 -31.23 -1.99
CA MET A 529 26.25 -31.55 -1.85
C MET A 529 26.58 -33.07 -1.86
N ARG A 530 25.64 -33.93 -2.26
CA ARG A 530 25.83 -35.38 -2.28
C ARG A 530 26.36 -35.91 -3.61
#